data_AF-A0A7X2MSP1-F1
#
_entry.id   AF-A0A7X2MSP1-F1
#
_cell.length_a   1.000
_cell.length_b   1.000
_cell.length_c   1.000
_cell.angle_alpha   90.00
_cell.angle_beta   90.00
_cell.angle_gamma   90.00
#
_symmetry.space_group_name_H-M   'P 1'
#
loop_
_entity.id
_entity.type
_entity.pdbx_description
1 polymer ?
#
loop_
_entity_poly.entity_id
_entity_poly.type
_entity_poly.pdbx_seq_one_letter_code
_entity_poly.pdbx_strand_id
1 'polypeptide(L)' 'ALHATVNWGELDPATGKPLSNGSLSQTIAVPASLLPQHSVSIPLRLSGLTPDQSGYVRVHNVTGDAPAQTSPAAP' A
#
# COMPACT_ATOMS: atom_id res chain seq x y z
N ALA A 1 2.13 -0.85 -13.78
CA ALA A 1 1.94 -1.39 -12.41
C ALA A 1 1.30 -0.31 -11.55
N LEU A 2 0.78 -0.62 -10.36
CA LEU A 2 0.27 0.40 -9.43
C LEU A 2 1.13 0.40 -8.18
N HIS A 3 1.47 1.57 -7.68
CA HIS A 3 2.28 1.76 -6.49
C HIS A 3 1.44 2.45 -5.42
N ALA A 4 1.63 2.08 -4.17
CA ALA A 4 0.98 2.73 -3.05
C ALA A 4 1.90 2.75 -1.84
N THR A 5 1.79 3.78 -1.02
CA THR A 5 2.46 3.83 0.27
C THR A 5 1.49 3.37 1.34
N VAL A 6 1.88 2.36 2.11
CA VAL A 6 1.14 1.91 3.28
C VAL A 6 1.88 2.37 4.52
N ASN A 7 1.19 3.06 5.41
CA ASN A 7 1.69 3.53 6.68
C ASN A 7 0.92 2.85 7.81
N TRP A 8 1.61 2.35 8.82
CA TRP A 8 1.00 1.71 9.98
C TRP A 8 1.73 2.10 11.25
N GLY A 9 1.05 1.97 12.37
CA GLY A 9 1.63 2.26 13.66
C GLY A 9 0.63 2.02 14.77
N GLU A 10 1.09 2.27 15.99
CA GLU A 10 0.25 2.20 17.19
C GLU A 10 -0.73 3.37 17.21
N LEU A 11 -1.89 3.10 17.77
CA LEU A 11 -2.93 4.09 18.04
C LEU A 11 -2.98 4.34 19.54
N ASP A 12 -3.04 5.61 19.93
CA ASP A 12 -3.29 5.97 21.32
C ASP A 12 -4.68 5.43 21.74
N PRO A 13 -4.77 4.58 22.78
CA PRO A 13 -6.03 3.94 23.15
C PRO A 13 -7.05 4.92 23.77
N ALA A 14 -6.60 6.06 24.29
CA ALA A 14 -7.46 7.06 24.90
C ALA A 14 -8.02 8.07 23.88
N THR A 15 -7.24 8.40 22.84
CA THR A 15 -7.60 9.44 21.85
C THR A 15 -7.89 8.91 20.45
N GLY A 16 -7.51 7.66 20.16
CA GLY A 16 -7.62 7.07 18.84
C GLY A 16 -6.70 7.71 17.78
N LYS A 17 -5.68 8.45 18.21
CA LYS A 17 -4.76 9.13 17.30
C LYS A 17 -3.51 8.29 17.01
N PRO A 18 -2.97 8.34 15.79
CA PRO A 18 -1.68 7.74 15.46
C PRO A 18 -0.57 8.24 16.40
N LEU A 19 0.17 7.31 16.99
CA LEU A 19 1.42 7.63 17.69
C LEU A 19 2.52 7.82 16.63
N SER A 20 2.91 9.08 16.38
CA SER A 20 3.92 9.42 15.37
C SER A 20 5.28 8.77 15.61
N ASN A 21 5.59 8.44 16.87
CA ASN A 21 6.91 7.96 17.29
C ASN A 21 7.19 6.50 16.86
N GLY A 22 6.15 5.73 16.52
CA GLY A 22 6.26 4.32 16.11
C GLY A 22 5.71 4.05 14.71
N SER A 23 5.45 5.09 13.92
CA SER A 23 4.86 4.93 12.60
C SER A 23 5.88 4.39 11.59
N LEU A 24 5.54 3.27 10.94
CA LEU A 24 6.32 2.62 9.91
C LEU A 24 5.61 2.74 8.56
N SER A 25 6.41 2.80 7.50
CA SER A 25 5.91 2.99 6.13
C SER A 25 6.56 2.00 5.19
N GLN A 26 5.78 1.42 4.29
CA GLN A 26 6.28 0.58 3.21
C GLN A 26 5.55 0.90 1.90
N THR A 27 6.32 1.06 0.84
CA THR A 27 5.78 1.14 -0.51
C THR A 27 5.49 -0.26 -1.02
N ILE A 28 4.27 -0.48 -1.51
CA ILE A 28 3.86 -1.72 -2.17
C ILE A 28 3.74 -1.49 -3.67
N ALA A 29 4.01 -2.55 -4.44
CA ALA A 29 3.81 -2.58 -5.88
C ALA A 29 2.79 -3.66 -6.23
N VAL A 30 1.71 -3.25 -6.86
CA VAL A 30 0.70 -4.11 -7.47
C VAL A 30 1.15 -4.40 -8.91
N PRO A 31 1.40 -5.67 -9.27
CA PRO A 31 1.80 -6.03 -10.62
C PRO A 31 0.69 -5.63 -11.61
N ALA A 32 1.10 -5.16 -12.79
CA ALA A 32 0.14 -4.97 -13.88
C ALA A 32 -0.36 -6.34 -14.34
N SER A 33 -1.68 -6.51 -14.38
CA SER A 33 -2.30 -7.71 -14.94
C SER A 33 -2.68 -7.47 -16.39
N LEU A 34 -2.35 -8.44 -17.24
CA LEU A 34 -2.79 -8.46 -18.64
C LEU A 34 -4.29 -8.75 -18.77
N LEU A 35 -4.85 -9.45 -17.78
CA LEU A 35 -6.29 -9.72 -17.67
C LEU A 35 -6.96 -8.69 -16.77
N PRO A 36 -8.21 -8.28 -17.06
CA PRO A 36 -8.98 -7.44 -16.15
C PRO A 36 -9.10 -8.10 -14.77
N GLN A 37 -8.55 -7.44 -13.75
CA GLN A 37 -8.64 -7.87 -12.36
C GLN A 37 -9.27 -6.75 -11.53
N HIS A 38 -10.35 -7.08 -10.82
CA HIS A 38 -11.02 -6.16 -9.90
C HIS A 38 -10.44 -6.22 -8.48
N SER A 39 -9.63 -7.23 -8.19
CA SER A 39 -9.03 -7.45 -6.86
C SER A 39 -7.71 -8.20 -6.98
N VAL A 40 -6.78 -7.87 -6.09
CA VAL A 40 -5.43 -8.44 -6.02
C VAL A 40 -5.03 -8.55 -4.55
N SER A 41 -4.39 -9.66 -4.18
CA SER A 41 -3.86 -9.87 -2.84
C SER A 41 -2.35 -9.75 -2.86
N ILE A 42 -1.80 -8.93 -1.96
CA ILE A 42 -0.36 -8.68 -1.85
C ILE A 42 0.04 -8.93 -0.40
N PRO A 43 1.11 -9.71 -0.15
CA PRO A 43 1.60 -9.91 1.20
C PRO A 43 2.19 -8.60 1.75
N LEU A 44 1.66 -8.15 2.88
CA LEU A 44 2.17 -6.99 3.61
C LEU A 44 2.75 -7.45 4.95
N ARG A 45 3.96 -6.99 5.27
CA ARG A 45 4.65 -7.31 6.52
C ARG A 45 4.59 -6.08 7.43
N LEU A 46 3.69 -6.14 8.42
CA LEU A 46 3.55 -5.10 9.43
C LEU A 46 4.57 -5.31 10.55
N SER A 47 5.83 -4.96 10.30
CA SER A 47 6.88 -5.04 11.31
C SER A 47 6.59 -4.06 12.45
N GLY A 48 7.03 -4.40 13.67
CA GLY A 48 6.94 -3.50 14.82
C GLY A 48 5.56 -3.41 15.50
N LEU A 49 4.54 -4.09 14.98
CA LEU A 49 3.22 -4.18 15.62
C LEU A 49 2.94 -5.59 16.12
N THR A 50 2.42 -5.70 17.34
CA THR A 50 1.84 -6.94 17.84
C THR A 50 0.34 -6.96 17.53
N PRO A 51 -0.25 -8.12 17.13
CA PRO A 51 -1.66 -8.18 16.73
C PRO A 51 -2.66 -7.78 17.83
N ASP A 52 -2.25 -7.86 19.09
CA ASP A 52 -3.08 -7.56 20.27
C ASP A 52 -3.17 -6.06 20.57
N GLN A 53 -2.28 -5.25 19.99
CA GLN A 53 -2.24 -3.80 20.20
C GLN A 53 -3.17 -3.05 19.23
N SER A 54 -3.82 -2.01 19.74
CA SER A 54 -4.57 -1.06 18.92
C SER A 54 -3.63 -0.34 17.94
N GLY A 55 -3.82 -0.58 16.65
CA GLY A 55 -3.03 0.04 15.59
C GLY A 55 -3.89 0.57 14.47
N TYR A 56 -3.26 1.22 13.51
CA TYR A 56 -3.90 1.64 12.26
C TYR A 56 -3.09 1.20 11.05
N VAL A 57 -3.79 1.09 9.92
CA VAL A 57 -3.18 0.93 8.60
C VAL A 57 -3.81 1.97 7.69
N ARG A 58 -2.97 2.80 7.06
CA ARG A 58 -3.37 3.86 6.14
C ARG A 58 -2.67 3.65 4.81
N VAL A 59 -3.46 3.47 3.76
CA VAL A 59 -2.95 3.45 2.38
C VAL A 59 -3.10 4.84 1.79
N HIS A 60 -2.03 5.38 1.20
CA HIS A 60 -2.03 6.69 0.56
C HIS A 60 -1.05 6.74 -0.61
N ASN A 61 -1.02 7.87 -1.32
CA ASN A 61 -0.12 8.10 -2.45
C ASN A 61 -0.20 6.98 -3.50
N VAL A 62 -1.43 6.67 -3.93
CA VAL A 62 -1.67 5.64 -4.94
C VAL A 62 -1.37 6.22 -6.32
N THR A 63 -0.39 5.65 -7.02
CA THR A 63 0.03 6.07 -8.35
C THR A 63 0.03 4.90 -9.32
N GLY A 64 -0.37 5.15 -10.56
CA GLY A 64 -0.25 4.18 -11.65
C GLY A 64 0.98 4.51 -12.49
N ASP A 65 1.70 3.47 -12.92
CA ASP A 65 2.54 3.58 -14.10
C ASP A 65 1.65 3.93 -15.30
N ALA A 66 2.18 4.71 -16.24
CA ALA A 66 1.46 4.99 -17.47
C ALA A 66 1.16 3.66 -18.16
N PRO A 67 -0.05 3.47 -18.74
CA PRO A 67 -0.26 2.32 -19.60
C PRO A 67 0.81 2.38 -20.69
N ALA A 68 1.56 1.29 -20.86
CA ALA A 68 2.52 1.18 -21.95
C ALA A 68 1.75 1.46 -23.25
N GLN A 69 1.96 2.63 -23.84
CA GLN A 69 1.46 2.95 -25.16
C GLN A 69 2.12 1.94 -26.09
N THR A 70 1.38 0.93 -26.53
CA THR A 70 1.81 0.06 -27.60
C THR A 70 1.88 0.91 -28.86
N SER A 71 3.04 1.49 -29.15
CA SER A 71 3.32 2.08 -30.46
C SER A 71 3.06 1.00 -31.51
N PRO A 72 2.14 1.21 -32.46
CA PRO A 72 1.96 0.25 -33.54
C PRO A 72 3.29 0.15 -34.30
N ALA A 73 3.79 -1.06 -34.46
CA ALA A 73 4.93 -1.32 -35.34
C ALA A 73 4.54 -0.84 -36.75
N ALA A 74 5.32 0.10 -37.28
CA ALA A 74 5.12 0.62 -38.64
C ALA A 74 5.40 -0.47 -39.68
N PRO A 75 4.66 -0.49 -40.80
CA PRO A 75 4.78 -1.50 -41.86
C PRO A 75 6.08 -1.42 -42.66
#